data_AF-A0A1Q5TX74-F1
#
_entry.id   AF-A0A1Q5TX74-F1
#
_cell.length_a   1.000
_cell.length_b   1.000
_cell.length_c   1.000
_cell.angle_alpha   90.00
_cell.angle_beta   90.00
_cell.angle_gamma   90.00
#
_symmetry.space_group_name_H-M   'P 1'
#
loop_
_entity.id
_entity.type
_entity.pdbx_description
1 polymer ?
#
loop_
_entity_poly.entity_id
_entity_poly.type
_entity_poly.pdbx_seq_one_letter_code
_entity_poly.pdbx_strand_id
1 'polypeptide(L)'
;MNTENLFTSSNNEIQDVFELSQNRYEQEISHYETLVIEKPELAHLFVENIQPDSLTSPTQNQTEFVSGYFNINTYYQYGGLPFTQISSNSTTIGHEPNIGKKANFNGYINGVYNTPILNFNNIHLGGVVKYPYSIINTPLNIQLYIYPRNIILRLLKGNVYLGDLYSVQQNHILITYPIVLPGVGTFNLI
;
A
#
# COMPACT_ATOMS: atom_id res chain seq x y z
N MET A 1 -4.08 -16.94 29.50
CA MET A 1 -4.25 -15.47 29.46
C MET A 1 -2.85 -14.88 29.37
N ASN A 2 -2.39 -14.53 28.17
CA ASN A 2 -1.16 -13.75 27.96
C ASN A 2 -1.57 -12.54 27.13
N THR A 3 -1.81 -11.42 27.80
CA THR A 3 -1.86 -10.09 27.20
C THR A 3 -0.42 -9.70 26.86
N GLU A 4 0.07 -10.17 25.71
CA GLU A 4 1.18 -9.50 25.04
C GLU A 4 0.68 -8.10 24.67
N ASN A 5 1.44 -7.07 25.07
CA ASN A 5 1.13 -5.68 24.85
C ASN A 5 0.85 -5.43 23.36
N LEU A 6 -0.44 -5.42 22.98
CA LEU A 6 -0.89 -4.82 21.73
C LEU A 6 -0.61 -3.32 21.86
N PHE A 7 0.54 -2.89 21.33
CA PHE A 7 0.86 -1.49 21.12
C PHE A 7 -0.12 -0.93 20.08
N THR A 8 -1.31 -0.55 20.53
CA THR A 8 -2.27 0.17 19.70
C THR A 8 -1.66 1.54 19.38
N SER A 9 -1.46 1.84 18.10
CA SER A 9 -0.97 3.15 17.67
C SER A 9 -1.90 4.26 18.19
N SER A 10 -1.33 5.36 18.64
CA SER A 10 -2.12 6.52 19.08
C SER A 10 -2.73 7.23 17.87
N ASN A 11 -3.86 7.92 18.06
CA ASN A 11 -4.51 8.67 16.98
C ASN A 11 -3.59 9.75 16.36
N ASN A 12 -2.65 10.30 17.14
CA ASN A 12 -1.70 11.30 16.66
C ASN A 12 -0.68 10.69 15.69
N GLU A 13 -0.10 9.53 16.02
CA GLU A 13 0.86 8.86 15.12
C GLU A 13 0.19 8.44 13.80
N ILE A 14 -1.08 8.05 13.86
CA ILE A 14 -1.86 7.73 12.66
C ILE A 14 -2.09 8.97 11.80
N GLN A 15 -2.39 10.11 12.43
CA GLN A 15 -2.57 11.38 11.72
C GLN A 15 -1.28 11.85 11.03
N ASP A 16 -0.14 11.77 11.74
CA ASP A 16 1.18 12.12 11.19
C ASP A 16 1.50 11.29 9.94
N VAL A 17 1.10 10.02 9.92
CA VAL A 17 1.29 9.12 8.79
C VAL A 17 0.40 9.48 7.60
N PHE A 18 -0.84 9.90 7.85
CA PHE A 18 -1.70 10.38 6.77
C PHE A 18 -1.14 11.65 6.14
N GLU A 19 -0.66 12.60 6.95
CA GLU A 19 -0.02 13.81 6.45
C GLU A 19 1.27 13.50 5.67
N LEU A 20 2.12 12.61 6.21
CA LEU A 20 3.31 12.13 5.50
C LEU A 20 2.95 11.49 4.16
N SER A 21 1.96 10.60 4.14
CA SER A 21 1.51 9.91 2.93
C SER A 21 0.98 10.88 1.88
N GLN A 22 0.18 11.86 2.30
CA GLN A 22 -0.34 12.90 1.42
C GLN A 22 0.79 13.77 0.83
N ASN A 23 1.71 14.24 1.66
CA ASN A 23 2.85 15.05 1.20
C ASN A 23 3.73 14.28 0.20
N ARG A 24 3.93 12.98 0.43
CA ARG A 24 4.69 12.11 -0.47
C ARG A 24 3.96 11.87 -1.78
N TYR A 25 2.64 11.74 -1.73
CA TYR A 25 1.84 11.65 -2.94
C TYR A 25 1.99 12.90 -3.81
N GLU A 26 1.89 14.09 -3.22
CA GLU A 26 2.00 15.35 -3.96
C GLU A 26 3.39 15.53 -4.57
N GLN A 27 4.45 15.10 -3.88
CA GLN A 27 5.81 15.09 -4.41
C GLN A 27 5.97 14.14 -5.61
N GLU A 28 5.43 12.93 -5.52
CA GLU A 28 5.54 11.93 -6.60
C GLU A 28 4.78 12.40 -7.85
N ILE A 29 3.58 12.96 -7.69
CA ILE A 29 2.81 13.51 -8.81
C ILE A 29 3.55 14.69 -9.46
N SER A 30 4.09 15.61 -8.68
CA SER A 30 4.89 16.74 -9.22
C SER A 30 6.13 16.25 -9.97
N HIS A 31 6.77 15.18 -9.50
CA HIS A 31 7.86 14.54 -10.21
C HIS A 31 7.41 13.97 -11.56
N TYR A 32 6.26 13.28 -11.62
CA TYR A 32 5.71 12.77 -12.87
C TYR A 32 5.32 13.89 -13.84
N GLU A 33 4.70 14.97 -13.37
CA GLU A 33 4.39 16.14 -14.19
C GLU A 33 5.67 16.73 -14.82
N THR A 34 6.74 16.83 -14.04
CA THR A 34 8.05 17.28 -14.55
C THR A 34 8.60 16.33 -15.62
N LEU A 35 8.55 15.02 -15.39
CA LEU A 35 8.99 14.02 -16.36
C LEU A 35 8.18 14.06 -17.66
N VAL A 36 6.87 14.35 -17.58
CA VAL A 36 6.02 14.50 -18.76
C VAL A 36 6.35 15.76 -19.55
N ILE A 37 6.69 16.86 -18.88
CA ILE A 37 7.16 18.09 -19.54
C ILE A 37 8.50 17.84 -20.25
N GLU A 38 9.42 17.12 -19.60
CA GLU A 38 10.73 16.82 -20.16
C GLU A 38 10.69 15.77 -21.29
N LYS A 39 9.80 14.77 -21.18
CA LYS A 39 9.63 13.67 -22.13
C LYS A 39 8.15 13.37 -22.38
N PRO A 40 7.48 14.17 -23.24
CA PRO A 40 6.07 14.02 -23.52
C PRO A 40 5.68 12.63 -24.05
N GLU A 41 6.61 11.93 -24.71
CA GLU A 41 6.37 10.56 -25.18
C GLU A 41 6.05 9.58 -24.05
N LEU A 42 6.44 9.85 -22.80
CA LEU A 42 6.18 8.99 -21.63
C LEU A 42 4.86 9.31 -20.92
N ALA A 43 4.15 10.36 -21.32
CA ALA A 43 2.93 10.82 -20.63
C ALA A 43 1.87 9.71 -20.43
N HIS A 44 1.72 8.86 -21.45
CA HIS A 44 0.77 7.76 -21.43
C HIS A 44 1.06 6.67 -20.38
N LEU A 45 2.25 6.65 -19.78
CA LEU A 45 2.62 5.70 -18.72
C LEU A 45 2.13 6.15 -17.34
N PHE A 46 1.89 7.45 -17.16
CA PHE A 46 1.52 8.06 -15.86
C PHE A 46 0.04 8.45 -15.78
N VAL A 47 -0.64 8.51 -16.92
CA VAL A 47 -2.07 8.79 -16.98
C VAL A 47 -2.79 7.46 -17.20
N GLU A 48 -3.66 7.09 -16.27
CA GLU A 48 -4.57 5.98 -16.53
C GLU A 48 -5.50 6.42 -17.65
N ASN A 49 -5.52 5.66 -18.75
CA ASN A 49 -6.43 5.88 -19.85
C ASN A 49 -7.82 5.39 -19.44
N ILE A 50 -8.39 6.03 -18.41
CA ILE A 50 -9.72 5.76 -17.92
C ILE A 50 -10.65 6.28 -19.02
N GLN A 51 -11.03 5.40 -19.94
CA GLN A 51 -12.26 5.63 -20.66
C GLN A 51 -13.35 5.65 -19.59
N PRO A 52 -14.05 6.78 -19.40
CA PRO A 52 -15.16 6.79 -18.46
C PRO A 52 -16.14 5.75 -18.96
N ASP A 53 -16.29 4.65 -18.20
CA ASP A 53 -17.39 3.72 -18.43
C ASP A 53 -18.67 4.56 -18.35
N SER A 54 -19.32 4.74 -19.50
CA SER A 54 -20.42 5.68 -19.70
C SER A 54 -21.68 5.35 -18.90
N LEU A 55 -21.62 4.35 -18.01
CA LEU A 55 -22.77 3.73 -17.37
C LEU A 55 -22.77 3.76 -15.84
N THR A 56 -21.68 4.11 -15.15
CA THR A 56 -21.71 4.12 -13.67
C THR A 56 -20.87 5.23 -13.05
N SER A 57 -21.58 6.28 -12.61
CA SER A 57 -21.15 7.33 -11.67
C SER A 57 -20.06 8.31 -12.16
N PRO A 58 -20.15 9.61 -11.81
CA PRO A 58 -19.09 10.56 -12.16
C PRO A 58 -17.77 10.14 -11.53
N THR A 59 -16.67 10.19 -12.29
CA THR A 59 -15.30 10.07 -11.79
C THR A 59 -15.02 11.22 -10.84
N GLN A 60 -15.33 11.01 -9.57
CA GLN A 60 -14.87 11.89 -8.50
C GLN A 60 -13.49 11.37 -8.15
N ASN A 61 -12.44 12.17 -8.35
CA ASN A 61 -11.10 11.86 -7.85
C ASN A 61 -11.19 11.67 -6.33
N GLN A 62 -11.45 10.43 -5.90
CA GLN A 62 -11.74 10.09 -4.52
C GLN A 62 -10.42 9.97 -3.78
N THR A 63 -10.38 10.59 -2.61
CA THR A 63 -9.30 10.41 -1.66
C THR A 63 -9.79 9.42 -0.61
N GLU A 64 -9.12 8.28 -0.52
CA GLU A 64 -9.41 7.23 0.45
C GLU A 64 -8.27 7.17 1.48
N PHE A 65 -8.63 7.30 2.76
CA PHE A 65 -7.76 7.07 3.91
C PHE A 65 -7.82 5.58 4.24
N VAL A 66 -6.66 4.94 4.22
CA VAL A 66 -6.50 3.49 4.44
C VAL A 66 -5.70 3.29 5.72
N SER A 67 -6.21 2.49 6.66
CA SER A 67 -5.55 2.22 7.94
C SER A 67 -5.92 0.85 8.49
N GLY A 68 -4.93 0.05 8.86
CA GLY A 68 -5.16 -1.30 9.36
C GLY A 68 -3.89 -2.02 9.81
N TYR A 69 -4.06 -3.21 10.38
CA TYR A 69 -2.96 -4.06 10.82
C TYR A 69 -2.68 -5.14 9.77
N PHE A 70 -1.43 -5.23 9.36
CA PHE A 70 -0.97 -6.12 8.31
C PHE A 70 0.05 -7.12 8.84
N ASN A 71 0.01 -8.32 8.26
CA ASN A 71 1.02 -9.35 8.43
C ASN A 71 1.75 -9.52 7.09
N ILE A 72 3.07 -9.65 7.15
CA ILE A 72 3.96 -9.81 5.99
C ILE A 72 4.85 -11.01 6.28
N ASN A 73 4.53 -12.14 5.64
CA ASN A 73 5.14 -13.42 5.94
C ASN A 73 5.63 -14.12 4.68
N THR A 74 6.87 -14.60 4.70
CA THR A 74 7.43 -15.43 3.65
C THR A 74 7.14 -16.90 3.92
N TYR A 75 6.61 -17.59 2.91
CA TYR A 75 6.27 -19.01 2.95
C TYR A 75 7.12 -19.79 1.94
N TYR A 76 7.43 -21.04 2.30
CA TYR A 76 8.12 -22.00 1.45
C TYR A 76 7.19 -23.16 1.15
N GLN A 77 7.07 -23.49 -0.13
CA GLN A 77 6.35 -24.68 -0.58
C GLN A 77 7.34 -25.70 -1.10
N TYR A 78 7.17 -26.97 -0.74
CA TYR A 78 8.00 -28.05 -1.27
C TYR A 78 7.87 -28.10 -2.80
N GLY A 79 9.01 -28.02 -3.51
CA GLY A 79 9.06 -28.02 -4.98
C GLY A 79 8.67 -26.69 -5.65
N GLY A 80 8.40 -25.63 -4.87
CA GLY A 80 8.07 -24.30 -5.38
C GLY A 80 9.08 -23.22 -4.98
N LEU A 81 9.00 -22.07 -5.64
CA LEU A 81 9.70 -20.86 -5.19
C LEU A 81 9.02 -20.31 -3.93
N PRO A 82 9.78 -19.69 -3.01
CA PRO A 82 9.18 -18.98 -1.89
C PRO A 82 8.27 -17.86 -2.39
N PHE A 83 7.29 -17.47 -1.58
CA PHE A 83 6.47 -16.30 -1.84
C PHE A 83 6.25 -15.54 -0.54
N THR A 84 6.09 -14.22 -0.63
CA THR A 84 5.71 -13.40 0.53
C THR A 84 4.24 -13.03 0.40
N GLN A 85 3.45 -13.34 1.42
CA GLN A 85 2.07 -12.92 1.54
C GLN A 85 2.00 -11.67 2.40
N ILE A 86 1.17 -10.71 1.97
CA ILE A 86 0.79 -9.54 2.75
C ILE A 86 -0.71 -9.66 3.01
N SER A 87 -1.12 -9.70 4.27
CA SER A 87 -2.52 -9.87 4.63
C SER A 87 -2.98 -8.92 5.72
N SER A 88 -4.23 -8.49 5.65
CA SER A 88 -4.92 -7.78 6.74
C SER A 88 -6.30 -8.38 6.90
N ASN A 89 -6.67 -8.69 8.15
CA ASN A 89 -8.00 -9.18 8.48
C ASN A 89 -9.04 -8.04 8.57
N SER A 90 -8.59 -6.82 8.87
CA SER A 90 -9.48 -5.66 8.99
C SER A 90 -8.70 -4.37 8.77
N THR A 91 -8.88 -3.80 7.58
CA THR A 91 -8.41 -2.47 7.18
C THR A 91 -9.63 -1.57 7.03
N THR A 92 -9.54 -0.35 7.56
CA THR A 92 -10.54 0.69 7.39
C THR A 92 -10.20 1.51 6.16
N ILE A 93 -11.16 1.67 5.25
CA ILE A 93 -11.03 2.47 4.03
C ILE A 93 -12.23 3.42 3.95
N GLY A 94 -11.97 4.72 3.90
CA GLY A 94 -13.03 5.72 3.78
C GLY A 94 -12.52 7.12 3.43
N HIS A 95 -13.42 8.09 3.42
CA HIS A 95 -13.12 9.48 3.02
C HIS A 95 -12.52 10.31 4.17
N GLU A 96 -12.39 9.74 5.37
CA GLU A 96 -11.83 10.38 6.54
C GLU A 96 -10.90 9.40 7.30
N PRO A 97 -9.88 9.93 8.00
CA PRO A 97 -9.03 9.16 8.91
C PRO A 97 -9.82 8.23 9.84
N ASN A 98 -9.54 6.92 9.76
CA ASN A 98 -10.11 5.89 10.65
C ASN A 98 -11.64 5.71 10.60
N ILE A 99 -12.33 6.34 9.65
CA ILE A 99 -13.79 6.21 9.47
C ILE A 99 -14.06 5.69 8.06
N GLY A 100 -14.70 4.53 7.96
CA GLY A 100 -14.97 3.94 6.65
C GLY A 100 -15.45 2.50 6.68
N LYS A 101 -15.45 1.90 5.49
CA LYS A 101 -15.78 0.49 5.29
C LYS A 101 -14.63 -0.38 5.80
N LYS A 102 -14.97 -1.57 6.28
CA LYS A 102 -13.98 -2.59 6.64
C LYS A 102 -13.71 -3.47 5.43
N ALA A 103 -12.45 -3.69 5.12
CA ALA A 103 -11.99 -4.57 4.08
C ALA A 103 -10.89 -5.49 4.61
N ASN A 104 -10.79 -6.70 4.08
CA ASN A 104 -9.58 -7.50 4.22
C ASN A 104 -8.61 -7.12 3.10
N PHE A 105 -7.32 -7.32 3.31
CA PHE A 105 -6.32 -7.22 2.25
C PHE A 105 -5.67 -8.58 2.06
N ASN A 106 -5.49 -8.97 0.80
CA ASN A 106 -4.68 -10.12 0.43
C ASN A 106 -3.79 -9.75 -0.74
N GLY A 107 -2.48 -9.84 -0.54
CA GLY A 107 -1.47 -9.58 -1.55
C GLY A 107 -0.37 -10.63 -1.52
N TYR A 108 0.28 -10.79 -2.66
CA TYR A 108 1.33 -11.78 -2.88
C TYR A 108 2.48 -11.17 -3.67
N ILE A 109 3.69 -11.48 -3.23
CA ILE A 109 4.96 -11.17 -3.88
C ILE A 109 5.58 -12.52 -4.24
N ASN A 110 5.76 -12.76 -5.54
CA ASN A 110 6.45 -13.95 -6.00
C ASN A 110 7.93 -13.81 -5.65
N GLY A 111 8.44 -14.77 -4.88
CA GLY A 111 9.83 -14.81 -4.52
C GLY A 111 10.69 -15.42 -5.63
N VAL A 112 11.98 -15.10 -5.56
CA VAL A 112 13.05 -15.76 -6.32
C VAL A 112 13.89 -16.63 -5.38
N TYR A 113 14.87 -17.37 -5.94
CA TYR A 113 15.70 -18.34 -5.22
C TYR A 113 16.42 -17.82 -3.96
N ASN A 114 16.50 -16.50 -3.74
CA ASN A 114 17.09 -15.86 -2.55
C ASN A 114 16.15 -14.83 -1.89
N THR A 115 14.85 -15.10 -1.86
CA THR A 115 13.89 -14.20 -1.21
C THR A 115 14.21 -14.11 0.28
N PRO A 116 14.34 -12.89 0.85
CA PRO A 116 14.57 -12.73 2.28
C PRO A 116 13.40 -13.33 3.07
N ILE A 117 13.70 -13.96 4.20
CA ILE A 117 12.67 -14.45 5.12
C ILE A 117 12.11 -13.24 5.86
N LEU A 118 10.88 -12.86 5.52
CA LEU A 118 10.14 -11.79 6.19
C LEU A 118 9.12 -12.42 7.14
N ASN A 119 9.08 -11.92 8.36
CA ASN A 119 8.09 -12.33 9.35
C ASN A 119 7.74 -11.11 10.21
N PHE A 120 6.83 -10.30 9.68
CA PHE A 120 6.31 -9.16 10.40
C PHE A 120 4.82 -9.38 10.67
N ASN A 121 4.44 -9.34 11.93
CA ASN A 121 3.05 -9.52 12.33
C ASN A 121 2.53 -8.25 12.97
N ASN A 122 1.27 -7.96 12.73
CA ASN A 122 0.54 -6.86 13.35
C ASN A 122 1.21 -5.49 13.15
N ILE A 123 1.77 -5.22 11.95
CA ILE A 123 2.26 -3.88 11.61
C ILE A 123 1.08 -3.00 11.27
N HIS A 124 0.94 -1.88 11.98
CA HIS A 124 -0.03 -0.87 11.60
C HIS A 124 0.46 -0.09 10.38
N LEU A 125 -0.22 -0.21 9.24
CA LEU A 125 0.03 0.58 8.03
C LEU A 125 -1.11 1.58 7.84
N GLY A 126 -0.75 2.82 7.54
CA GLY A 126 -1.70 3.89 7.25
C GLY A 126 -1.26 4.75 6.07
N GLY A 127 -2.19 5.30 5.30
CA GLY A 127 -1.87 6.21 4.22
C GLY A 127 -3.08 6.78 3.50
N VAL A 128 -2.81 7.71 2.60
CA VAL A 128 -3.79 8.36 1.74
C VAL A 128 -3.60 7.85 0.33
N VAL A 129 -4.70 7.43 -0.29
CA VAL A 129 -4.73 6.89 -1.64
C VAL A 129 -5.66 7.76 -2.47
N LYS A 130 -5.22 8.18 -3.65
CA LYS A 130 -6.05 8.93 -4.61
C LYS A 130 -6.29 8.07 -5.83
N TYR A 131 -7.56 7.78 -6.10
CA TYR A 131 -7.97 7.00 -7.25
C TYR A 131 -9.37 7.46 -7.70
N PRO A 132 -9.66 7.52 -9.01
CA PRO A 132 -10.99 7.96 -9.49
C PRO A 132 -12.15 7.02 -9.11
N TYR A 133 -11.81 5.82 -8.64
CA TYR A 133 -12.75 4.81 -8.13
C TYR A 133 -12.30 4.34 -6.74
N SER A 134 -13.06 3.47 -6.10
CA SER A 134 -12.62 2.84 -4.85
C SER A 134 -11.55 1.77 -5.11
N ILE A 135 -10.57 1.67 -4.22
CA ILE A 135 -9.59 0.58 -4.25
C ILE A 135 -10.15 -0.76 -3.73
N ILE A 136 -11.36 -0.74 -3.16
CA ILE A 136 -12.07 -1.95 -2.72
C ILE A 136 -12.51 -2.76 -3.93
N ASN A 137 -12.28 -4.08 -3.87
CA ASN A 137 -12.53 -5.08 -4.91
C ASN A 137 -11.80 -4.79 -6.23
N THR A 138 -10.75 -3.95 -6.20
CA THR A 138 -9.94 -3.60 -7.35
C THR A 138 -8.60 -4.34 -7.27
N PRO A 139 -8.19 -5.10 -8.30
CA PRO A 139 -6.85 -5.66 -8.37
C PRO A 139 -5.80 -4.54 -8.51
N LEU A 140 -4.81 -4.55 -7.62
CA LEU A 140 -3.73 -3.57 -7.53
C LEU A 140 -2.38 -4.22 -7.80
N ASN A 141 -1.51 -3.46 -8.44
CA ASN A 141 -0.07 -3.69 -8.37
C ASN A 141 0.43 -3.11 -7.04
N ILE A 142 1.35 -3.80 -6.37
CA ILE A 142 1.91 -3.35 -5.11
C ILE A 142 3.43 -3.38 -5.16
N GLN A 143 4.07 -2.50 -4.39
CA GLN A 143 5.50 -2.59 -4.11
C GLN A 143 5.73 -2.45 -2.62
N LEU A 144 6.34 -3.48 -2.03
CA LEU A 144 6.73 -3.47 -0.63
C LEU A 144 8.15 -2.94 -0.51
N TYR A 145 8.30 -1.81 0.17
CA TYR A 145 9.57 -1.24 0.54
C TYR A 145 9.84 -1.51 2.02
N ILE A 146 11.00 -2.10 2.32
CA ILE A 146 11.42 -2.40 3.68
C ILE A 146 12.72 -1.66 3.93
N TYR A 147 12.65 -0.64 4.79
CA TYR A 147 13.78 0.18 5.23
C TYR A 147 14.09 -0.12 6.71
N PRO A 148 15.31 0.21 7.20
CA PRO A 148 15.69 -0.07 8.58
C PRO A 148 14.76 0.51 9.65
N ARG A 149 14.02 1.59 9.33
CA ARG A 149 13.14 2.30 10.28
C ARG A 149 11.66 2.29 9.93
N ASN A 150 11.29 1.82 8.74
CA ASN A 150 9.91 1.86 8.28
C ASN A 150 9.65 0.86 7.16
N ILE A 151 8.40 0.44 7.07
CA ILE A 151 7.88 -0.36 5.95
C ILE A 151 6.88 0.51 5.20
N ILE A 152 6.93 0.47 3.87
CA ILE A 152 6.00 1.19 3.01
C ILE A 152 5.39 0.19 2.04
N LEU A 153 4.07 0.20 1.93
CA LEU A 153 3.33 -0.51 0.89
C LEU A 153 2.80 0.49 -0.12
N ARG A 154 3.45 0.56 -1.28
CA ARG A 154 3.03 1.38 -2.41
C ARG A 154 1.92 0.69 -3.17
N LEU A 155 0.86 1.43 -3.49
CA LEU A 155 -0.28 0.96 -4.26
C LEU A 155 -0.27 1.60 -5.65
N LEU A 156 -0.45 0.75 -6.66
CA LEU A 156 -0.39 1.10 -8.07
C LEU A 156 -1.58 0.47 -8.81
N LYS A 157 -2.07 1.15 -9.84
CA LYS A 157 -2.97 0.58 -10.85
C LYS A 157 -2.27 0.54 -12.19
N GLY A 158 -1.81 -0.65 -12.60
CA GLY A 158 -0.83 -0.73 -13.69
C GLY A 158 0.44 0.01 -13.28
N ASN A 159 0.76 1.10 -14.00
CA ASN A 159 1.89 1.99 -13.69
C ASN A 159 1.47 3.27 -12.95
N VAL A 160 0.17 3.46 -12.73
CA VAL A 160 -0.37 4.70 -12.13
C VAL A 160 -0.22 4.62 -10.62
N TYR A 161 0.45 5.62 -10.06
CA TYR A 161 0.67 5.72 -8.63
C TYR A 161 -0.60 6.19 -7.92
N LEU A 162 -1.05 5.40 -6.94
CA LEU A 162 -2.26 5.72 -6.17
C LEU A 162 -1.93 6.31 -4.80
N GLY A 163 -0.83 5.88 -4.19
CA GLY A 163 -0.43 6.30 -2.85
C GLY A 163 0.43 5.26 -2.14
N ASP A 164 0.92 5.65 -0.96
CA ASP A 164 1.82 4.84 -0.13
C ASP A 164 1.22 4.67 1.28
N LEU A 165 1.18 3.42 1.78
CA LEU A 165 0.84 3.12 3.17
C LEU A 165 2.13 2.96 3.97
N TYR A 166 2.32 3.80 4.99
CA TYR A 166 3.51 3.80 5.84
C TYR A 166 3.24 3.06 7.14
N SER A 167 4.25 2.35 7.63
CA SER A 167 4.24 1.81 8.99
C SER A 167 4.20 2.95 10.00
N VAL A 168 3.18 2.94 10.86
CA VAL A 168 2.98 3.98 11.87
C VAL A 168 4.06 3.92 12.95
N GLN A 169 4.46 2.72 13.33
CA GLN A 169 5.50 2.51 14.33
C GLN A 169 6.84 2.26 13.65
N GLN A 170 7.91 2.85 14.22
CA GLN A 170 9.28 2.54 13.83
C GLN A 170 9.63 1.14 14.32
N ASN A 171 9.54 0.17 13.43
CA ASN A 171 10.08 -1.15 13.69
C ASN A 171 11.61 -1.06 13.57
N HIS A 172 12.33 -1.53 14.59
CA HIS A 172 13.78 -1.73 14.49
C HIS A 172 14.02 -2.98 13.64
N ILE A 173 14.02 -2.81 12.32
CA ILE A 173 14.19 -3.92 11.41
C ILE A 173 15.68 -4.09 11.14
N LEU A 174 16.20 -5.29 11.45
CA LEU A 174 17.58 -5.67 11.16
C LEU A 174 17.76 -5.97 9.66
N ILE A 175 17.74 -4.91 8.85
CA ILE A 175 18.08 -4.95 7.42
C ILE A 175 19.25 -4.01 7.17
N THR A 176 20.23 -4.50 6.43
CA THR A 176 21.47 -3.79 6.11
C THR A 176 21.32 -2.89 4.88
N TYR A 177 20.29 -3.10 4.06
CA TYR A 177 19.98 -2.29 2.88
C TYR A 177 18.46 -2.28 2.60
N PRO A 178 17.94 -1.23 1.93
CA PRO A 178 16.54 -1.19 1.52
C PRO A 178 16.19 -2.34 0.57
N ILE A 179 15.04 -2.96 0.80
CA ILE A 179 14.52 -4.04 -0.07
C ILE A 179 13.24 -3.54 -0.74
N VAL A 180 13.14 -3.76 -2.05
CA VAL A 180 11.93 -3.46 -2.84
C VAL A 180 11.43 -4.73 -3.48
N LEU A 181 10.18 -5.08 -3.20
CA LEU A 181 9.56 -6.33 -3.67
C LEU A 181 8.23 -6.02 -4.39
N PRO A 182 8.14 -6.27 -5.71
CA PRO A 182 6.90 -6.07 -6.45
C PRO A 182 5.94 -7.24 -6.24
N GLY A 183 4.65 -6.95 -6.27
CA GLY A 183 3.60 -7.95 -6.14
C GLY A 183 2.26 -7.47 -6.66
N VAL A 184 1.22 -8.22 -6.32
CA VAL A 184 -0.17 -7.86 -6.58
C VAL A 184 -1.01 -8.06 -5.32
N GLY A 185 -2.10 -7.32 -5.18
CA GLY A 185 -3.03 -7.51 -4.07
C GLY A 185 -4.36 -6.83 -4.28
N THR A 186 -5.32 -7.16 -3.41
CA THR A 186 -6.68 -6.64 -3.49
C THR A 186 -7.22 -6.42 -2.07
N PHE A 187 -7.92 -5.30 -1.88
CA PHE A 187 -8.79 -5.12 -0.73
C PHE A 187 -10.16 -5.71 -1.03
N ASN A 188 -10.70 -6.63 -0.21
CA ASN A 188 -12.07 -7.12 -0.39
C ASN A 188 -12.96 -6.63 0.74
N LEU A 189 -14.15 -6.15 0.40
CA LEU A 189 -15.14 -5.73 1.39
C LEU A 189 -15.50 -6.89 2.33
N ILE A 190 -15.61 -6.60 3.63
CA ILE A 190 -16.08 -7.54 4.66
C ILE A 190 -17.58 -7.35 4.89
#